data_AF-A0A7C5M5Q0-F1
#
_entry.id   AF-A0A7C5M5Q0-F1
#
_cell.length_a   1.000
_cell.length_b   1.000
_cell.length_c   1.000
_cell.angle_alpha   90.00
_cell.angle_beta   90.00
_cell.angle_gamma   90.00
#
_symmetry.space_group_name_H-M   'P 1'
#
loop_
_entity.id
_entity.type
_entity.pdbx_description
1 polymer ?
#
loop_
_entity_poly.entity_id
_entity_poly.type
_entity_poly.pdbx_seq_one_letter_code
_entity_poly.pdbx_strand_id
1 'polypeptide(L)'
;MKPEKSLYVFLFFLLLIPFLSNGQYVVKKVAGDATNTAQDGFYYALPQTVFKIELTVEQIKKIPGPLADYATNYLGVNDYIRYSGNSVQLINA
;
A
#
# COMPACT_ATOMS: atom_id res chain seq x y z
N MET A 1 -6.11 43.41 57.00
CA MET A 1 -5.12 43.18 55.93
C MET A 1 -5.30 44.27 54.89
N LYS A 2 -4.27 45.06 54.55
CA LYS A 2 -4.41 46.16 53.57
C LYS A 2 -4.91 45.60 52.23
N PRO A 3 -5.86 46.27 51.54
CA PRO A 3 -6.54 45.72 50.36
C PRO A 3 -5.57 45.42 49.20
N GLU A 4 -4.47 46.17 49.11
CA GLU A 4 -3.37 45.95 48.16
C GLU A 4 -2.72 44.56 48.28
N LYS A 5 -2.53 44.04 49.49
CA LYS A 5 -1.93 42.71 49.72
C LYS A 5 -2.91 41.60 49.37
N SER A 6 -4.21 41.85 49.53
CA SER A 6 -5.27 40.93 49.11
C SER A 6 -5.33 40.81 47.58
N LEU A 7 -5.08 41.90 46.85
CA LEU A 7 -5.05 41.93 45.39
C LEU A 7 -3.89 41.09 44.83
N TYR A 8 -2.68 41.21 45.40
CA TYR A 8 -1.52 40.44 44.93
C TYR A 8 -1.67 38.94 45.16
N VAL A 9 -2.28 38.53 46.28
CA VAL A 9 -2.57 37.12 46.56
C VAL A 9 -3.58 36.58 45.55
N PHE A 10 -4.61 37.36 45.21
CA PHE A 10 -5.58 36.99 44.18
C PHE A 10 -4.93 36.86 42.80
N LEU A 11 -4.07 37.81 42.43
CA LEU A 11 -3.36 37.80 41.15
C LEU A 11 -2.38 36.62 41.02
N PHE A 12 -1.72 36.25 42.12
CA PHE A 12 -0.88 35.06 42.17
C PHE A 12 -1.69 33.77 41.96
N PHE A 13 -2.89 33.69 42.55
CA PHE A 13 -3.77 32.52 42.38
C PHE A 13 -4.33 32.42 40.95
N LEU A 14 -4.64 33.55 40.31
CA LEU A 14 -5.09 33.61 38.91
C LEU A 14 -4.01 33.07 37.95
N LEU A 15 -2.73 33.25 38.28
CA LEU A 15 -1.60 32.84 37.44
C LEU A 15 -1.32 31.33 37.50
N LEU A 16 -1.88 30.59 38.46
CA LEU A 16 -1.72 29.13 38.57
C LEU A 16 -2.69 28.32 37.70
N ILE A 17 -3.76 28.93 37.18
CA ILE A 17 -4.80 28.24 36.40
C ILE A 17 -4.28 27.52 35.13
N PRO A 18 -3.37 28.08 34.31
CA PRO A 18 -2.95 27.43 33.06
C PRO A 18 -2.07 26.18 33.26
N PHE A 19 -1.49 25.97 34.45
CA PHE A 19 -0.63 24.82 34.75
C PHE A 19 -1.41 23.52 35.01
N LEU A 20 -2.74 23.59 35.08
CA LEU A 20 -3.60 22.43 35.34
C LEU A 20 -4.13 21.78 34.05
N SER A 21 -3.92 22.40 32.88
CA SER A 21 -4.40 21.87 31.61
C SER A 21 -3.43 20.83 31.04
N ASN A 22 -3.90 19.58 30.92
CA ASN A 22 -3.22 18.50 30.22
C ASN A 22 -4.12 18.00 29.09
N GLY A 23 -3.63 18.02 27.85
CA GLY A 23 -4.33 17.46 26.69
C GLY A 23 -3.85 16.04 26.38
N GLN A 24 -4.78 15.08 26.27
CA GLN A 24 -4.47 13.71 25.87
C GLN A 24 -5.17 13.39 24.54
N TYR A 25 -4.41 12.89 23.56
CA TYR A 25 -4.94 12.36 22.31
C TYR A 25 -4.96 10.84 22.37
N VAL A 26 -6.10 10.24 22.03
CA VAL A 26 -6.26 8.78 22.03
C VAL A 26 -6.48 8.31 20.59
N VAL A 27 -5.55 7.51 20.10
CA VAL A 27 -5.64 6.88 18.78
C VAL A 27 -6.24 5.48 18.94
N LYS A 28 -7.37 5.22 18.29
CA LYS A 28 -8.01 3.89 18.27
C LYS A 28 -8.27 3.47 16.84
N LYS A 29 -8.07 2.18 16.57
CA LYS A 29 -8.49 1.57 15.31
C LYS A 29 -10.02 1.58 15.26
N VAL A 30 -10.57 2.13 14.18
CA VAL A 30 -12.00 2.08 13.90
C VAL A 30 -12.30 0.66 13.41
N ALA A 31 -12.79 -0.20 14.32
CA ALA A 31 -13.33 -1.51 14.00
C ALA A 31 -14.84 -1.47 14.23
N GLY A 32 -15.61 -2.24 13.46
CA GLY A 32 -17.06 -2.10 13.29
C GLY A 32 -17.94 -2.05 14.56
N ASP A 33 -17.42 -2.49 15.71
CA ASP A 33 -18.13 -2.49 17.00
C ASP A 33 -17.44 -1.64 18.10
N ALA A 34 -16.49 -0.77 17.74
CA ALA A 34 -15.88 0.13 18.71
C ALA A 34 -16.79 1.35 18.95
N THR A 35 -17.50 1.35 20.08
CA THR A 35 -18.26 2.51 20.56
C THR A 35 -17.32 3.73 20.66
N ASN A 36 -17.49 4.65 19.71
CA ASN A 36 -16.72 5.88 19.65
C ASN A 36 -17.14 6.75 20.84
N THR A 37 -16.31 6.78 21.88
CA THR A 37 -16.63 7.50 23.13
C THR A 37 -16.40 9.01 23.00
N ALA A 38 -15.91 9.49 21.86
CA ALA A 38 -15.72 10.90 21.56
C ALA A 38 -16.60 11.29 20.36
N GLN A 39 -17.45 12.30 20.57
CA GLN A 39 -18.39 12.80 19.57
C GLN A 39 -17.69 13.58 18.44
N ASP A 40 -16.46 14.06 18.69
CA ASP A 40 -15.62 14.83 17.77
C ASP A 40 -14.21 14.22 17.63
N GLY A 41 -13.76 14.03 16.39
CA GLY A 41 -12.43 13.51 16.08
C GLY A 41 -12.16 13.39 14.57
N PHE A 42 -10.90 13.18 14.19
CA PHE A 42 -10.50 13.05 12.78
C PHE A 42 -10.30 11.58 12.40
N TYR A 43 -10.89 11.18 11.27
CA TYR A 43 -10.61 9.89 10.65
C TYR A 43 -9.40 10.03 9.73
N TYR A 44 -8.44 9.12 9.88
CA TYR A 44 -7.29 9.02 8.99
C TYR A 44 -7.01 7.56 8.65
N ALA A 45 -6.56 7.32 7.43
CA ALA A 45 -6.13 6.01 6.98
C ALA A 45 -4.60 5.92 7.05
N LEU A 46 -4.09 4.88 7.70
CA LEU A 46 -2.66 4.56 7.65
C LEU A 46 -2.33 3.89 6.30
N PRO A 47 -1.21 4.24 5.65
CA PRO A 47 -0.73 3.52 4.48
C PRO A 47 -0.63 2.02 4.78
N GLN A 48 -1.23 1.20 3.93
CA GLN A 48 -1.17 -0.25 4.06
C GLN A 48 0.14 -0.75 3.47
N THR A 49 0.74 -1.75 4.12
CA THR A 49 1.86 -2.51 3.56
C THR A 49 1.33 -3.38 2.43
N VAL A 50 1.62 -3.02 1.17
CA VAL A 50 1.22 -3.80 -0.01
C VAL A 50 2.38 -4.69 -0.45
N PHE A 51 2.16 -5.99 -0.53
CA PHE A 51 3.09 -6.94 -1.13
C PHE A 51 2.77 -7.08 -2.62
N LYS A 52 3.64 -6.57 -3.50
CA LYS A 52 3.46 -6.61 -4.96
C LYS A 52 4.38 -7.67 -5.56
N ILE A 53 3.79 -8.66 -6.24
CA ILE A 53 4.51 -9.66 -7.02
C ILE A 53 4.35 -9.28 -8.49
N GLU A 54 5.47 -9.15 -9.21
CA GLU A 54 5.50 -8.89 -10.65
C GLU A 54 6.04 -10.13 -11.35
N LEU A 55 5.20 -10.77 -12.17
CA LEU A 55 5.56 -11.97 -12.93
C LEU A 55 5.57 -11.63 -14.42
N THR A 56 6.68 -11.90 -15.09
CA THR A 56 6.79 -11.76 -16.54
C THR A 56 6.86 -13.13 -17.19
N VAL A 57 5.81 -13.46 -17.97
CA VAL A 57 5.72 -14.72 -18.72
C VAL A 57 5.79 -14.45 -20.21
N GLU A 58 6.55 -15.27 -20.93
CA GLU A 58 6.64 -15.23 -22.38
C GLU A 58 5.88 -16.41 -22.98
N GLN A 59 5.02 -16.11 -23.96
CA GLN A 59 4.26 -17.12 -24.68
C GLN A 59 4.88 -17.29 -26.07
N ILE A 60 5.57 -18.41 -26.27
CA ILE A 60 6.23 -18.74 -27.53
C ILE A 60 5.28 -19.63 -28.34
N LYS A 61 4.87 -19.15 -29.51
CA LYS A 61 4.03 -19.87 -30.47
C LYS A 61 4.86 -20.28 -31.69
N LYS A 62 5.03 -21.59 -31.88
CA LYS A 62 5.66 -22.17 -33.07
C LYS A 62 4.57 -22.44 -34.09
N ILE A 63 4.70 -21.84 -35.28
CA ILE A 63 3.77 -22.02 -36.39
C ILE A 63 4.57 -22.55 -37.58
N PRO A 64 4.20 -23.71 -38.16
CA PRO A 64 4.86 -24.21 -39.35
C PRO A 64 4.60 -23.27 -40.53
N GLY A 65 5.63 -23.03 -41.34
CA GLY A 65 5.48 -22.25 -42.57
C GLY A 65 4.65 -22.98 -43.63
N PRO A 66 4.07 -22.27 -44.61
CA PRO A 66 3.20 -22.88 -45.63
C PRO A 66 3.88 -23.98 -46.46
N LEU A 67 5.21 -23.91 -46.57
CA LEU A 67 6.04 -24.83 -47.34
C LEU A 67 6.90 -25.74 -46.44
N ALA A 68 6.60 -25.83 -45.15
CA ALA A 68 7.38 -26.63 -44.20
C ALA A 68 7.51 -28.09 -44.65
N ASP A 69 6.44 -28.68 -45.17
CA ASP A 69 6.45 -30.07 -45.66
C ASP A 69 7.35 -30.29 -46.88
N TYR A 70 7.61 -29.23 -47.64
CA TYR A 70 8.43 -29.25 -48.85
C TYR A 70 9.88 -28.83 -48.60
N ALA A 71 10.18 -28.20 -47.47
CA ALA A 71 11.49 -27.62 -47.17
C ALA A 71 12.63 -28.66 -47.24
N THR A 72 12.40 -29.87 -46.72
CA THR A 72 13.41 -30.95 -46.78
C THR A 72 13.66 -31.41 -48.22
N ASN A 73 12.60 -31.60 -49.01
CA ASN A 73 12.70 -32.17 -50.36
C ASN A 73 13.18 -31.17 -51.41
N TYR A 74 12.79 -29.89 -51.29
CA TYR A 74 13.08 -28.87 -52.30
C TYR A 74 14.25 -27.96 -51.94
N LEU A 75 14.47 -27.70 -50.64
CA LEU A 75 15.53 -26.80 -50.17
C LEU A 75 16.67 -27.56 -49.46
N GLY A 76 16.49 -28.85 -49.15
CA GLY A 76 17.49 -29.65 -48.44
C GLY A 76 17.71 -29.22 -46.98
N VAL A 77 16.84 -28.36 -46.44
CA VAL A 77 16.97 -27.83 -45.08
C VAL A 77 16.16 -28.65 -44.09
N ASN A 78 16.76 -28.94 -42.94
CA ASN A 78 16.12 -29.67 -41.84
C ASN A 78 15.82 -28.79 -40.62
N ASP A 79 16.34 -27.56 -40.62
CA ASP A 79 16.17 -26.58 -39.55
C ASP A 79 14.97 -25.67 -39.85
N TYR A 80 13.77 -26.17 -39.55
CA TYR A 80 12.53 -25.42 -39.72
C TYR A 80 11.46 -25.91 -38.73
N ILE A 81 10.44 -25.07 -38.50
CA ILE A 81 9.32 -25.41 -37.63
C ILE A 81 8.43 -26.42 -38.37
N ARG A 82 8.52 -27.69 -37.97
CA ARG A 82 7.71 -28.80 -38.53
C ARG A 82 6.31 -28.88 -37.94
N TYR A 83 6.16 -28.55 -36.66
CA TYR A 83 4.93 -28.76 -35.92
C TYR A 83 4.50 -27.50 -35.19
N SER A 84 3.19 -27.30 -35.11
CA SER A 84 2.60 -26.27 -34.27
C SER A 84 2.81 -26.62 -32.80
N GLY A 85 3.21 -25.65 -31.99
CA GLY A 85 3.44 -25.86 -30.57
C GLY A 85 3.37 -24.56 -29.80
N ASN A 86 2.83 -24.63 -28.58
CA ASN A 86 2.80 -23.51 -27.66
C ASN A 86 3.64 -23.86 -26.44
N SER A 87 4.56 -22.99 -26.05
CA SER A 87 5.32 -23.11 -24.80
C SER A 87 5.29 -21.81 -24.04
N VAL A 88 5.19 -21.89 -22.72
CA VAL A 88 5.27 -20.73 -21.82
C VAL A 88 6.61 -20.80 -21.11
N GLN A 89 7.35 -19.70 -21.13
CA GLN A 89 8.63 -19.57 -20.41
C GLN A 89 8.52 -18.43 -19.39
N LEU A 90 9.09 -18.66 -18.21
CA LEU A 90 9.19 -17.66 -17.16
C LEU A 90 10.48 -16.87 -17.40
N ILE A 91 10.38 -15.58 -17.68
CA ILE A 91 11.56 -14.73 -17.93
C ILE A 91 12.14 -14.23 -16.62
N ASN A 92 11.27 -13.87 -15.66
CA ASN A 92 11.69 -13.25 -14.42
C ASN A 92 10.77 -13.71 -13.28
N ALA A 93 11.36 -14.08 -12.14
CA ALA A 93 10.69 -14.53 -10.92
C ALA A 93 11.28 -13.86 -9.70
#